data_AF-A0A1V5L0K1-F1
#
_entry.id   AF-A0A1V5L0K1-F1
#
_cell.length_a   1.000
_cell.length_b   1.000
_cell.length_c   1.000
_cell.angle_alpha   90.00
_cell.angle_beta   90.00
_cell.angle_gamma   90.00
#
_symmetry.space_group_name_H-M   'P 1'
#
loop_
_entity.id
_entity.type
_entity.pdbx_description
1 polymer ?
#
loop_
_entity_poly.entity_id
_entity_poly.type
_entity_poly.pdbx_seq_one_letter_code
_entity_poly.pdbx_strand_id
1 'polypeptide(L)' 'MDGVAVTEPYVLLPCDWNLESRVVDPGHFYVIGDNRSVALDQHVFGQVSRGRITGKIIP' A
#
# COMPACT_ATOMS: atom_id res chain seq x y z
N MET A 1 5.43 2.43 9.09
CA MET A 1 5.84 1.01 9.19
C MET A 1 6.23 0.73 10.63
N ASP A 2 5.68 -0.32 11.24
CA ASP A 2 6.04 -0.76 12.61
C ASP A 2 6.03 0.37 13.66
N GLY A 3 5.00 1.21 13.64
CA GLY A 3 4.85 2.37 14.54
C GLY A 3 5.69 3.60 14.15
N VAL A 4 6.55 3.50 13.14
CA VAL A 4 7.39 4.60 12.65
C VAL A 4 6.77 5.22 11.40
N ALA A 5 6.63 6.55 11.38
CA ALA A 5 6.19 7.28 10.19
C ALA A 5 7.25 7.17 9.08
N VAL A 6 6.79 6.91 7.85
CA VAL A 6 7.67 6.79 6.67
C VAL A 6 7.16 7.77 5.61
N THR A 7 8.06 8.56 5.04
CA THR A 7 7.73 9.47 3.93
C THR A 7 7.55 8.68 2.63
N GLU A 8 6.47 8.96 1.90
CA GLU A 8 6.17 8.35 0.59
C GLU A 8 6.37 9.42 -0.51
N PRO A 9 7.60 9.66 -1.02
CA PRO A 9 7.89 10.78 -1.93
C PRO A 9 7.22 10.67 -3.31
N TYR A 10 6.72 9.48 -3.66
CA TYR A 10 5.99 9.23 -4.90
C TYR A 10 4.51 9.60 -4.82
N VAL A 11 3.97 9.90 -3.63
CA VAL A 11 2.59 10.37 -3.46
C VAL A 11 2.57 11.89 -3.65
N LEU A 12 2.00 12.34 -4.76
CA LEU A 12 2.05 13.75 -5.18
C LEU A 12 0.78 14.54 -4.87
N LEU A 13 -0.37 13.86 -4.77
CA LEU A 13 -1.67 14.48 -4.55
C LEU A 13 -2.14 14.29 -3.10
N PRO A 14 -3.00 15.19 -2.57
CA PRO A 14 -3.55 15.04 -1.23
C PRO A 14 -4.31 13.72 -1.04
N CYS A 15 -4.20 13.16 0.16
CA CYS A 15 -4.91 11.97 0.62
C CYS A 15 -5.56 12.32 1.96
N ASP A 16 -6.87 12.14 2.08
CA ASP A 16 -7.67 12.53 3.26
C ASP A 16 -8.08 11.34 4.14
N TRP A 17 -7.63 10.13 3.79
CA TRP A 17 -7.87 8.93 4.54
C TRP A 17 -6.57 8.30 5.06
N ASN A 18 -6.71 7.50 6.11
CA ASN A 18 -5.66 6.65 6.64
C ASN A 18 -6.23 5.28 7.02
N LEU A 19 -5.36 4.30 7.18
CA LEU A 19 -5.70 2.93 7.49
C LEU A 19 -5.37 2.60 8.95
N GLU A 20 -6.24 1.84 9.60
CA GLU A 20 -5.94 1.21 10.89
C GLU A 20 -4.71 0.30 10.79
N SER A 21 -3.93 0.24 11.87
CA SER A 21 -2.76 -0.63 11.95
C SER A 21 -3.14 -2.10 11.75
N ARG A 22 -2.27 -2.85 11.06
CA ARG A 22 -2.48 -4.27 10.74
C ARG A 22 -1.14 -4.98 10.60
N VAL A 23 -1.13 -6.26 10.94
CA VAL A 23 0.03 -7.15 10.76
C VAL A 23 -0.14 -7.88 9.44
N VAL A 24 0.90 -7.87 8.61
CA VAL A 24 0.93 -8.61 7.35
C VAL A 24 1.35 -10.04 7.62
N ASP A 25 0.67 -11.01 7.00
CA ASP A 25 0.98 -12.41 7.20
C ASP A 25 2.40 -12.74 6.70
N PRO A 26 3.11 -13.70 7.33
CA PRO A 26 4.38 -14.17 6.84
C PRO A 26 4.30 -14.58 5.35
N GLY A 27 5.27 -14.13 4.54
CA GLY A 27 5.30 -14.40 3.10
C GLY A 27 4.27 -13.62 2.26
N HIS A 28 3.53 -12.69 2.87
CA HIS A 28 2.61 -11.78 2.18
C HIS A 28 3.19 -10.37 2.09
N PHE A 29 2.58 -9.58 1.22
CA PHE A 29 2.90 -8.18 0.96
C PHE A 29 1.62 -7.39 1.00
N TYR A 30 1.61 -6.28 1.74
CA TYR A 30 0.52 -5.32 1.67
C TYR A 30 0.78 -4.35 0.51
N VAL A 31 -0.07 -4.38 -0.51
CA VAL A 31 0.09 -3.56 -1.72
C VAL A 31 -0.99 -2.51 -1.77
N ILE A 32 -0.62 -1.30 -2.20
CA ILE A 32 -1.53 -0.18 -2.41
C ILE A 32 -1.03 0.65 -3.59
N GLY A 33 -1.95 1.20 -4.38
CA GLY A 33 -1.58 2.04 -5.53
C GLY A 33 -1.18 3.45 -5.13
N ASP A 34 -0.42 4.12 -5.98
CA ASP A 34 0.09 5.49 -5.77
C ASP A 34 -1.00 6.57 -5.92
N ASN A 35 -2.10 6.24 -6.62
CA ASN A 35 -3.22 7.16 -6.83
C ASN A 35 -4.08 7.30 -5.55
N ARG A 36 -3.49 7.90 -4.50
CA ARG A 36 -4.08 8.02 -3.15
C ARG A 36 -5.17 9.08 -3.03
N SER A 37 -5.36 9.92 -4.04
CA SER A 37 -6.40 10.96 -4.05
C SER A 37 -7.81 10.42 -4.32
N VAL A 38 -7.95 9.14 -4.63
CA VAL A 38 -9.23 8.46 -4.81
C VAL A 38 -9.78 8.05 -3.43
N ALA A 39 -11.11 8.06 -3.29
CA ALA A 39 -11.75 7.71 -2.03
C ALA A 39 -11.46 6.25 -1.63
N LEU A 40 -11.31 6.01 -0.32
CA LEU A 40 -10.92 4.72 0.24
C LEU A 40 -11.82 3.55 -0.22
N ASP A 41 -13.12 3.78 -0.35
CA ASP A 41 -14.13 2.79 -0.73
C ASP A 41 -14.08 2.41 -2.23
N GLN A 42 -13.45 3.24 -3.06
CA GLN A 42 -13.23 2.97 -4.48
C GLN A 42 -11.92 2.20 -4.73
N HIS A 43 -11.11 2.01 -3.70
CA HIS A 43 -9.89 1.24 -3.80
C HIS A 43 -10.12 -0.26 -3.58
N VAL A 44 -9.46 -1.07 -4.40
CA VAL A 44 -9.26 -2.50 -4.14
C VAL A 44 -7.78 -2.72 -3.86
N PHE A 45 -7.45 -3.00 -2.60
CA PHE A 45 -6.09 -3.29 -2.16
C PHE A 45 -6.10 -4.23 -0.95
N GLY A 46 -4.91 -4.62 -0.51
CA GLY A 46 -4.76 -5.45 0.68
C GLY A 46 -3.48 -6.25 0.65
N GLN A 47 -3.44 -7.30 1.48
CA GLN A 47 -2.32 -8.23 1.43
C GLN A 47 -2.47 -9.25 0.31
N VAL A 48 -1.33 -9.65 -0.26
CA VAL A 48 -1.22 -10.63 -1.33
C VAL A 48 -0.04 -11.57 -1.04
N SER A 49 -0.20 -12.86 -1.33
CA SER A 49 0.90 -13.82 -1.17
C SER A 49 2.02 -13.56 -2.18
N ARG A 50 3.27 -13.84 -1.78
CA ARG A 50 4.45 -13.76 -2.68
C ARG A 50 4.21 -14.44 -4.03
N GLY A 51 3.49 -15.57 -4.05
CA GLY A 51 3.24 -16.36 -5.26
C GLY A 51 2.41 -15.66 -6.34
N ARG A 52 1.71 -14.58 -6.00
CA ARG A 52 0.97 -13.75 -6.99
C ARG A 52 1.81 -12.62 -7.58
N ILE A 53 3.01 -12.39 -7.07
CA ILE A 53 3.93 -11.36 -7.56
C ILE A 53 4.84 -11.98 -8.63
N THR A 54 4.65 -11.59 -9.89
CA THR A 54 5.37 -12.16 -11.03
C THR A 54 6.68 -11.44 -11.36
N GLY A 55 6.87 -10.23 -10.85
CA GLY A 55 8.05 -9.43 -11.11
C GLY A 55 8.01 -8.07 -10.42
N LYS A 56 8.98 -7.23 -10.75
CA LYS A 56 9.05 -5.83 -10.31
C LYS A 56 9.29 -4.93 -11.53
N ILE A 57 8.73 -3.73 -11.48
CA ILE A 57 9.05 -2.68 -12.46
C ILE A 57 10.44 -2.13 -12.10
N ILE A 58 11.30 -1.93 -13.10
CA ILE A 58 12.56 -1.22 -12.95
C ILE A 58 12.32 0.17 -13.57
N PRO A 59 12.26 1.23 -12.74
CA PRO A 59 12.03 2.60 -13.21
C PRO A 59 13.26 3.19 -13.90
#